data_AF-A0A3M1H161-F1
#
_entry.id   AF-A0A3M1H161-F1
#
_cell.length_a   1.000
_cell.length_b   1.000
_cell.length_c   1.000
_cell.angle_alpha   90.00
_cell.angle_beta   90.00
_cell.angle_gamma   90.00
#
_symmetry.space_group_name_H-M   'P 1'
#
loop_
_entity.id
_entity.type
_entity.pdbx_description
1 polymer ?
#
loop_
_entity_poly.entity_id
_entity_poly.type
_entity_poly.pdbx_seq_one_letter_code
_entity_poly.pdbx_strand_id
1 'polypeptide(L)'
;MNTPPPNQNSKGKIFSFSTLLFLLLLCVYLQGFFQRDLWPPDEIRVAEIAREMKERNSFIPYLNGKPFLEKPFLHYYLVSLSFQAFGENPVAARIPSLFFTFLTFFLLFLMGKAFQKPHWGIWSIFFLGLFQTFLLSSWLAILDNSLTFFTLLSLYGFLRANLKQKEAS
;
A
#
# COMPACT_ATOMS: atom_id res chain seq x y z
N MET A 1 6.92 33.48 41.27
CA MET A 1 7.76 32.48 40.59
C MET A 1 7.04 32.16 39.28
N ASN A 2 7.33 32.89 38.21
CA ASN A 2 6.60 32.81 36.94
C ASN A 2 7.22 31.70 36.09
N THR A 3 6.52 30.59 35.93
CA THR A 3 6.92 29.59 34.94
C THR A 3 6.64 30.15 33.53
N PRO A 4 7.58 30.04 32.58
CA PRO A 4 7.36 30.52 31.23
C PRO A 4 6.24 29.69 30.56
N PRO A 5 5.40 30.31 29.70
CA PRO A 5 4.30 29.62 29.04
C PRO A 5 4.84 28.52 28.10
N PRO A 6 4.10 27.40 27.95
CA PRO A 6 4.52 26.28 27.11
C PRO A 6 4.69 26.73 25.65
N ASN A 7 5.85 26.42 25.07
CA ASN A 7 6.25 26.79 23.73
C ASN A 7 5.33 26.16 22.66
N GLN A 8 4.45 26.98 22.08
CA GLN A 8 3.50 26.59 21.04
C GLN A 8 4.15 26.32 19.66
N ASN A 9 5.41 26.73 19.45
CA ASN A 9 6.15 26.52 18.18
C ASN A 9 6.64 25.08 17.97
N SER A 10 6.49 24.19 18.94
CA SER A 10 6.89 22.78 18.80
C SER A 10 5.95 21.99 17.88
N LYS A 11 4.64 22.28 17.90
CA LYS A 11 3.63 21.57 17.10
C LYS A 11 3.83 21.80 15.59
N GLY A 12 4.20 23.01 15.17
CA GLY A 12 4.43 23.36 13.76
C GLY A 12 5.69 22.72 13.16
N LYS A 13 6.79 22.65 13.92
CA LYS A 13 8.04 22.03 13.46
C LYS A 13 7.92 20.50 13.31
N ILE A 14 7.20 19.83 14.21
CA ILE A 14 6.99 18.37 14.14
C ILE A 14 6.16 18.01 12.90
N PHE A 15 5.13 18.79 12.59
CA PHE A 15 4.31 18.55 11.40
C PHE A 15 5.11 18.76 10.09
N SER A 16 5.97 19.78 10.05
CA SER A 16 6.89 20.00 8.94
C SER A 16 7.88 18.84 8.76
N PHE A 17 8.41 18.30 9.86
CA PHE A 17 9.37 17.19 9.82
C PHE A 17 8.73 15.87 9.39
N SER A 18 7.55 15.52 9.93
CA SER A 18 6.82 14.31 9.53
C SER A 18 6.38 14.35 8.07
N THR A 19 6.00 15.54 7.56
CA THR A 19 5.66 15.72 6.15
C THR A 19 6.87 15.52 5.26
N LEU A 20 8.02 16.11 5.62
CA LEU A 20 9.28 15.90 4.89
C LEU A 20 9.69 14.43 4.86
N LEU A 21 9.57 13.73 5.98
CA LEU A 21 9.95 12.32 6.08
C LEU A 21 8.99 11.42 5.29
N PHE A 22 7.69 11.76 5.24
CA PHE A 22 6.73 11.09 4.36
C PHE A 22 7.05 11.33 2.88
N LEU A 23 7.42 12.56 2.49
CA LEU A 23 7.85 12.87 1.12
C LEU A 23 9.13 12.12 0.74
N LEU A 24 10.09 12.01 1.66
CA LEU A 24 11.30 11.21 1.43
C LEU A 24 10.95 9.73 1.19
N LEU A 25 10.07 9.17 2.02
CA LEU A 25 9.60 7.81 1.88
C LEU A 25 8.86 7.62 0.54
N LEU A 26 8.00 8.55 0.15
CA LEU A 26 7.34 8.57 -1.15
C LEU A 26 8.36 8.53 -2.30
N CYS A 27 9.40 9.37 -2.27
CA CYS A 27 10.46 9.38 -3.28
C CYS A 27 11.20 8.04 -3.35
N VAL A 28 11.54 7.45 -2.20
CA VAL A 28 12.19 6.13 -2.13
C VAL A 28 11.30 5.06 -2.75
N TYR A 29 10.00 5.04 -2.46
CA TYR A 29 9.09 4.03 -3.01
C TYR A 29 8.85 4.22 -4.52
N LEU A 30 8.91 5.46 -5.02
CA LEU A 30 8.76 5.75 -6.45
C LEU A 30 10.01 5.43 -7.29
N GLN A 31 11.22 5.39 -6.70
CA GLN A 31 12.46 5.23 -7.48
C GLN A 31 12.57 3.84 -8.16
N GLY A 32 12.22 2.76 -7.46
CA GLY A 32 12.34 1.39 -7.97
C GLY A 32 11.22 0.97 -8.92
N PHE A 33 10.28 1.88 -9.15
CA PHE A 33 9.12 1.69 -10.01
C PHE A 33 9.47 1.76 -11.51
N PHE A 34 10.45 2.60 -11.90
CA PHE A 34 10.71 2.94 -13.30
C PHE A 34 11.91 2.23 -13.97
N GLN A 35 12.80 1.60 -13.22
CA GLN A 35 14.16 1.32 -13.72
C GLN A 35 14.41 -0.13 -14.20
N ARG A 36 13.40 -1.00 -14.26
CA ARG A 36 13.64 -2.43 -14.55
C ARG A 36 12.49 -3.15 -15.23
N ASP A 37 12.84 -4.16 -16.01
CA ASP A 37 11.91 -5.15 -16.55
C ASP A 37 11.28 -6.03 -15.46
N LEU A 38 10.27 -6.81 -15.85
CA LEU A 38 9.55 -7.72 -14.96
C LEU A 38 10.46 -8.86 -14.50
N TRP A 39 10.51 -9.10 -13.20
CA TRP A 39 11.33 -10.14 -12.60
C TRP A 39 10.63 -11.51 -12.67
N PRO A 40 11.25 -12.52 -13.31
CA PRO A 40 10.71 -13.89 -13.31
C PRO A 40 10.79 -14.54 -11.91
N PRO A 41 9.89 -15.46 -11.55
CA PRO A 41 8.72 -15.90 -12.32
C PRO A 41 7.44 -15.11 -12.00
N ASP A 42 7.40 -14.39 -10.87
CA ASP A 42 6.15 -13.89 -10.31
C ASP A 42 5.58 -12.69 -11.08
N GLU A 43 6.40 -11.66 -11.36
CA GLU A 43 5.91 -10.46 -12.03
C GLU A 43 5.44 -10.76 -13.46
N ILE A 44 6.17 -11.62 -14.17
CA ILE A 44 5.80 -12.06 -15.52
C ILE A 44 4.48 -12.83 -15.48
N ARG A 45 4.29 -13.72 -14.49
CA ARG A 45 3.03 -14.46 -14.34
C ARG A 45 1.85 -13.53 -14.09
N VAL A 46 2.00 -12.55 -13.19
CA VAL A 46 0.94 -11.58 -12.91
C VAL A 46 0.61 -10.73 -14.14
N ALA A 47 1.65 -10.26 -14.84
CA ALA A 47 1.48 -9.49 -16.06
C ALA A 47 0.78 -10.31 -17.16
N GLU A 48 1.19 -11.57 -17.39
CA GLU A 48 0.57 -12.40 -18.43
C GLU A 48 -0.88 -12.72 -18.11
N ILE A 49 -1.21 -13.02 -16.84
CA ILE A 49 -2.60 -13.23 -16.42
C ILE A 49 -3.44 -11.98 -16.69
N ALA A 50 -2.93 -10.81 -16.31
CA ALA A 50 -3.65 -9.55 -16.51
C ALA A 50 -3.80 -9.17 -17.99
N ARG A 51 -2.80 -9.52 -18.82
CA ARG A 51 -2.82 -9.35 -20.28
C ARG A 51 -3.88 -10.24 -20.91
N GLU A 52 -3.92 -11.53 -20.60
CA GLU A 52 -4.96 -12.44 -21.09
C GLU A 52 -6.36 -12.01 -20.62
N MET A 53 -6.50 -11.57 -19.37
CA MET A 53 -7.78 -11.04 -18.86
C MET A 53 -8.26 -9.84 -19.67
N LYS A 54 -7.34 -8.92 -20.02
CA LYS A 54 -7.62 -7.74 -20.85
C LYS A 54 -8.04 -8.16 -22.26
N GLU A 55 -7.26 -9.02 -22.93
CA GLU A 55 -7.56 -9.49 -24.29
C GLU A 55 -8.92 -10.20 -24.38
N ARG A 56 -9.26 -10.98 -23.35
CA ARG A 56 -10.53 -11.72 -23.28
C ARG A 56 -11.71 -10.89 -22.79
N ASN A 57 -11.48 -9.66 -22.31
CA ASN A 57 -12.46 -8.87 -21.55
C ASN A 57 -13.13 -9.69 -20.43
N SER A 58 -12.33 -10.51 -19.74
CA SER A 58 -12.79 -11.51 -18.77
C SER A 58 -12.40 -11.13 -17.35
N PHE A 59 -13.34 -11.31 -16.42
CA PHE A 59 -13.07 -11.21 -14.98
C PHE A 59 -12.41 -12.48 -14.41
N ILE A 60 -12.41 -13.57 -15.18
CA ILE A 60 -11.74 -14.83 -14.82
C ILE A 60 -10.26 -14.71 -15.22
N PRO A 61 -9.31 -14.94 -14.29
CA PRO A 61 -7.89 -14.98 -14.61
C PRO A 61 -7.56 -16.20 -15.48
N TYR A 62 -6.78 -16.00 -16.53
CA TYR A 62 -6.26 -17.06 -17.40
C TYR A 62 -4.74 -17.01 -17.42
N LEU A 63 -4.09 -18.17 -17.47
CA LEU A 63 -2.65 -18.29 -17.68
C LEU A 63 -2.40 -19.36 -18.73
N ASN A 64 -1.74 -18.99 -19.83
CA ASN A 64 -1.51 -19.83 -21.00
C ASN A 64 -2.82 -20.47 -21.51
N GLY A 65 -3.89 -19.69 -21.56
CA GLY A 65 -5.20 -20.10 -22.03
C GLY A 65 -6.00 -21.03 -21.10
N LYS A 66 -5.53 -21.32 -19.89
CA LYS A 66 -6.26 -22.09 -18.88
C LYS A 66 -6.74 -21.18 -17.74
N PRO A 67 -7.93 -21.38 -17.18
CA PRO A 67 -8.36 -20.65 -15.99
C PRO A 67 -7.37 -20.84 -14.83
N PHE A 68 -6.92 -19.74 -14.25
CA PHE A 68 -5.99 -19.70 -13.12
C PHE A 68 -6.73 -19.23 -11.87
N LEU A 69 -7.27 -20.18 -11.08
CA LEU A 69 -8.12 -19.89 -9.91
C LEU A 69 -7.42 -20.13 -8.57
N GLU A 70 -6.09 -20.19 -8.55
CA GLU A 70 -5.31 -20.45 -7.33
C GLU A 70 -5.20 -19.22 -6.41
N LYS A 71 -5.28 -18.00 -6.98
CA LYS A 71 -5.12 -16.73 -6.26
C LYS A 71 -6.34 -15.81 -6.51
N PRO A 72 -6.63 -14.87 -5.59
CA PRO A 72 -7.80 -14.00 -5.71
C PRO A 72 -7.78 -13.13 -6.99
N PHE A 73 -8.95 -12.98 -7.63
CA PHE A 73 -9.10 -12.28 -8.90
C PHE A 73 -8.71 -10.79 -8.84
N LEU A 74 -8.93 -10.15 -7.68
CA LEU A 74 -8.93 -8.70 -7.55
C LEU A 74 -7.61 -8.06 -7.99
N HIS A 75 -6.48 -8.66 -7.59
CA HIS A 75 -5.18 -8.11 -7.93
C HIS A 75 -4.93 -8.13 -9.45
N TYR A 76 -5.18 -9.27 -10.11
CA TYR A 76 -5.05 -9.40 -11.56
C TYR A 76 -5.97 -8.47 -12.32
N TYR A 77 -7.20 -8.29 -11.84
CA TYR A 77 -8.15 -7.37 -12.45
C TYR A 77 -7.67 -5.92 -12.37
N LEU A 78 -7.12 -5.49 -11.23
CA LEU A 78 -6.55 -4.15 -11.08
C LEU A 78 -5.32 -3.95 -11.98
N VAL A 79 -4.49 -4.99 -12.16
CA VAL A 79 -3.37 -4.94 -13.12
C VAL A 79 -3.90 -4.84 -14.56
N SER A 80 -4.96 -5.59 -14.90
CA SER A 80 -5.61 -5.52 -16.21
C SER A 80 -6.17 -4.12 -16.50
N LEU A 81 -6.82 -3.49 -15.51
CA LEU A 81 -7.27 -2.09 -15.60
C LEU A 81 -6.10 -1.12 -15.77
N SER A 82 -5.00 -1.36 -15.06
CA SER A 82 -3.77 -0.58 -15.23
C SER A 82 -3.22 -0.68 -16.65
N PHE A 83 -3.21 -1.87 -17.26
CA PHE A 83 -2.84 -2.08 -18.66
C PHE A 83 -3.80 -1.46 -19.67
N GLN A 84 -5.07 -1.29 -19.32
CA GLN A 84 -6.02 -0.54 -20.14
C GLN A 84 -5.74 0.97 -20.09
N ALA A 85 -5.38 1.50 -18.93
CA ALA A 85 -5.15 2.93 -18.73
C ALA A 85 -3.76 3.41 -19.20
N PHE A 86 -2.70 2.64 -18.96
CA PHE A 86 -1.31 3.05 -19.17
C PHE A 86 -0.55 2.22 -20.20
N GLY A 87 -1.22 1.23 -20.82
CA GLY A 87 -0.60 0.28 -21.75
C GLY A 87 0.13 -0.87 -21.04
N GLU A 88 0.54 -1.86 -21.84
CA GLU A 88 1.24 -3.06 -21.35
C GLU A 88 2.74 -2.79 -21.22
N ASN A 89 3.16 -2.47 -19.99
CA ASN A 89 4.55 -2.23 -19.66
C ASN A 89 4.83 -2.60 -18.20
N PRO A 90 6.11 -2.75 -17.80
CA PRO A 90 6.47 -3.15 -16.44
C PRO A 90 5.97 -2.19 -15.36
N VAL A 91 5.89 -0.91 -15.69
CA VAL A 91 5.45 0.15 -14.78
C VAL A 91 3.96 -0.01 -14.46
N ALA A 92 3.14 -0.18 -15.50
CA ALA A 92 1.70 -0.40 -15.37
C ALA A 92 1.39 -1.68 -14.58
N ALA A 93 2.21 -2.73 -14.70
CA ALA A 93 2.05 -3.97 -13.93
C ALA A 93 2.19 -3.75 -12.42
N ARG A 94 3.01 -2.78 -12.01
CA ARG A 94 3.35 -2.50 -10.61
C ARG A 94 2.43 -1.47 -9.94
N ILE A 95 1.64 -0.71 -10.72
CA ILE A 95 0.74 0.33 -10.20
C ILE A 95 -0.15 -0.20 -9.08
N PRO A 96 -0.83 -1.35 -9.22
CA PRO A 96 -1.69 -1.86 -8.15
C PRO A 96 -0.92 -2.20 -6.87
N SER A 97 0.26 -2.79 -6.99
CA SER A 97 1.13 -3.11 -5.86
C SER A 97 1.52 -1.87 -5.08
N LEU A 98 1.93 -0.81 -5.78
CA LEU A 98 2.29 0.47 -5.19
C LEU A 98 1.07 1.19 -4.57
N PHE A 99 -0.08 1.11 -5.25
CA PHE A 99 -1.34 1.66 -4.75
C PHE A 99 -1.73 1.05 -3.39
N PHE A 100 -1.68 -0.27 -3.25
CA PHE A 100 -1.97 -0.94 -1.97
C PHE A 100 -0.93 -0.67 -0.89
N THR A 101 0.33 -0.46 -1.25
CA THR A 101 1.36 -0.01 -0.31
C THR A 101 1.00 1.35 0.31
N PHE A 102 0.60 2.33 -0.52
CA PHE A 102 0.17 3.64 0.00
C PHE A 102 -1.13 3.58 0.80
N LEU A 103 -2.09 2.75 0.38
CA LEU A 103 -3.29 2.51 1.18
C LEU A 103 -2.97 1.89 2.54
N THR A 104 -1.96 1.02 2.61
CA THR A 104 -1.49 0.43 3.88
C THR A 104 -0.92 1.52 4.79
N PHE A 105 -0.09 2.43 4.27
CA PHE A 105 0.41 3.57 5.06
C PHE A 105 -0.71 4.50 5.51
N PHE A 106 -1.67 4.80 4.63
CA PHE A 106 -2.83 5.61 4.97
C PHE A 106 -3.65 4.96 6.10
N LEU A 107 -3.82 3.63 6.05
CA LEU A 107 -4.55 2.89 7.07
C LEU A 107 -3.81 2.89 8.43
N LEU A 108 -2.48 2.75 8.44
CA LEU A 108 -1.68 2.89 9.66
C LEU A 108 -1.82 4.29 10.29
N PHE A 109 -1.91 5.33 9.47
CA PHE A 109 -2.20 6.68 9.96
C PHE A 109 -3.59 6.77 10.60
N LEU A 110 -4.61 6.18 9.97
CA LEU A 110 -5.96 6.11 10.53
C LEU A 110 -6.02 5.31 11.84
N MET A 111 -5.23 4.23 11.95
CA MET A 111 -5.09 3.48 13.20
C MET A 111 -4.50 4.35 14.32
N GLY A 112 -3.43 5.09 14.05
CA GLY A 112 -2.86 6.04 15.03
C GLY A 112 -3.88 7.09 15.49
N LYS A 113 -4.71 7.60 14.57
CA LYS A 113 -5.83 8.50 14.92
C LYS A 113 -6.91 7.83 15.76
N ALA A 114 -7.25 6.57 15.47
CA ALA A 114 -8.25 5.83 16.25
C ALA A 114 -7.83 5.64 17.71
N PHE A 115 -6.53 5.49 17.98
CA PHE A 115 -5.98 5.44 19.34
C PHE A 115 -5.77 6.83 19.98
N GLN A 116 -6.23 7.92 19.34
CA GLN A 116 -5.99 9.31 19.75
C GLN A 116 -4.49 9.68 19.88
N LYS A 117 -3.60 8.88 19.26
CA LYS A 117 -2.16 9.04 19.30
C LYS A 117 -1.61 9.05 17.86
N PRO A 118 -1.75 10.16 17.10
CA PRO A 118 -1.37 10.21 15.70
C PRO A 118 0.12 9.94 15.46
N HIS A 119 0.97 10.27 16.44
CA HIS A 119 2.40 9.97 16.38
C HIS A 119 2.68 8.46 16.30
N TRP A 120 1.85 7.59 16.89
CA TRP A 120 2.03 6.13 16.82
C TRP A 120 1.85 5.63 15.39
N GLY A 121 0.81 6.12 14.70
CA GLY A 121 0.60 5.79 13.28
C GLY A 121 1.75 6.25 12.40
N ILE A 122 2.29 7.46 12.66
CA ILE A 122 3.45 7.99 11.94
C ILE A 122 4.70 7.11 12.17
N TRP A 123 5.00 6.75 13.43
CA TRP A 123 6.12 5.86 13.75
C TRP A 123 5.96 4.47 13.12
N SER A 124 4.75 3.90 13.11
CA SER A 124 4.46 2.62 12.45
C SER A 124 4.70 2.68 10.94
N ILE A 125 4.31 3.77 10.28
CA ILE A 125 4.57 3.97 8.83
C ILE A 125 6.07 3.99 8.57
N PHE A 126 6.85 4.72 9.38
CA PHE A 126 8.30 4.76 9.19
C PHE A 126 8.96 3.42 9.46
N PHE A 127 8.56 2.74 10.54
CA PHE A 127 9.12 1.44 10.87
C PHE A 127 8.85 0.41 9.78
N LEU A 128 7.61 0.32 9.29
CA LEU A 128 7.25 -0.58 8.19
C LEU A 128 7.90 -0.14 6.87
N GLY A 129 7.89 1.15 6.58
CA GLY A 129 8.35 1.68 5.30
C GLY A 129 9.86 1.60 5.11
N LEU A 130 10.63 1.60 6.21
CA LEU A 130 12.07 1.34 6.19
C LEU A 130 12.43 -0.15 6.09
N PHE A 131 11.45 -1.03 6.27
CA PHE A 131 11.69 -2.46 6.19
C PHE A 131 11.95 -2.89 4.74
N GLN A 132 13.14 -3.45 4.49
CA GLN A 132 13.61 -3.76 3.14
C GLN A 132 12.63 -4.66 2.37
N THR A 133 12.05 -5.67 3.02
CA THR A 133 11.11 -6.59 2.36
C THR A 133 9.85 -5.88 1.87
N PHE A 134 9.34 -4.92 2.63
CA PHE A 134 8.13 -4.16 2.26
C PHE A 134 8.41 -3.16 1.13
N LEU A 135 9.62 -2.60 1.11
CA LEU A 135 10.08 -1.79 -0.01
C LEU A 135 10.17 -2.62 -1.30
N LEU A 136 10.84 -3.77 -1.25
CA LEU A 136 10.97 -4.64 -2.41
C LEU A 136 9.62 -5.17 -2.90
N SER A 137 8.72 -5.54 -1.99
CA SER A 137 7.37 -5.98 -2.35
C SER A 137 6.57 -4.88 -3.05
N SER A 138 6.77 -3.60 -2.70
CA SER A 138 6.15 -2.47 -3.38
C SER A 138 6.62 -2.27 -4.81
N TRP A 139 7.86 -2.68 -5.11
CA TRP A 139 8.45 -2.58 -6.45
C TRP A 139 8.15 -3.79 -7.32
N LEU A 140 7.64 -4.87 -6.75
CA LEU A 140 7.27 -6.09 -7.48
C LEU A 140 5.76 -6.08 -7.78
N ALA A 141 5.39 -6.48 -9.00
CA ALA A 141 4.00 -6.76 -9.38
C ALA A 141 3.50 -8.06 -8.72
N ILE A 142 3.37 -8.05 -7.39
CA ILE A 142 2.91 -9.19 -6.57
C ILE A 142 1.67 -8.86 -5.76
N LEU A 143 0.89 -9.91 -5.45
CA LEU A 143 -0.36 -9.82 -4.71
C LEU A 143 -0.20 -9.43 -3.23
N ASP A 144 0.99 -9.61 -2.65
CA ASP A 144 1.20 -9.55 -1.20
C ASP A 144 0.85 -8.19 -0.60
N ASN A 145 1.07 -7.09 -1.33
CA ASN A 145 0.71 -5.75 -0.84
C ASN A 145 -0.80 -5.59 -0.71
N SER A 146 -1.57 -6.15 -1.65
CA SER A 146 -3.03 -6.13 -1.60
C SER A 146 -3.56 -6.97 -0.43
N LEU A 147 -2.99 -8.16 -0.24
CA LEU A 147 -3.33 -9.02 0.90
C LEU A 147 -3.00 -8.35 2.24
N THR A 148 -1.83 -7.72 2.34
CA THR A 148 -1.41 -6.98 3.53
C THR A 148 -2.37 -5.85 3.85
N PHE A 149 -2.78 -5.07 2.84
CA PHE A 149 -3.77 -4.00 3.01
C PHE A 149 -5.10 -4.53 3.55
N PHE A 150 -5.69 -5.55 2.91
CA PHE A 150 -6.98 -6.10 3.34
C PHE A 150 -6.92 -6.76 4.72
N THR A 151 -5.80 -7.41 5.05
CA THR A 151 -5.57 -7.97 6.39
C THR A 151 -5.54 -6.85 7.43
N LEU A 152 -4.79 -5.78 7.17
CA LEU A 152 -4.74 -4.62 8.06
C LEU A 152 -6.10 -3.92 8.16
N LEU A 153 -6.86 -3.85 7.06
CA LEU A 153 -8.20 -3.26 7.02
C LEU A 153 -9.18 -4.03 7.91
N SER A 154 -9.13 -5.36 7.88
CA SER A 154 -9.90 -6.22 8.77
C SER A 154 -9.57 -5.94 10.25
N LEU A 155 -8.27 -5.89 10.59
CA LEU A 155 -7.81 -5.55 11.94
C LEU A 155 -8.25 -4.15 12.37
N TYR A 156 -8.13 -3.16 11.50
CA TYR A 156 -8.58 -1.79 11.77
C TYR A 156 -10.09 -1.74 12.06
N GLY A 157 -10.90 -2.43 11.26
CA GLY A 157 -12.34 -2.53 11.48
C GLY A 157 -12.67 -3.14 12.84
N PHE A 158 -12.03 -4.26 13.19
CA PHE A 158 -12.18 -4.92 14.49
C PHE A 158 -11.77 -3.99 15.65
N LEU A 159 -10.62 -3.33 15.56
CA LEU A 159 -10.14 -2.42 16.60
C LEU A 159 -11.08 -1.24 16.80
N ARG A 160 -11.56 -0.63 15.71
CA ARG A 160 -12.48 0.50 15.80
C ARG A 160 -13.82 0.10 16.44
N ALA A 161 -14.32 -1.10 16.14
CA ALA A 161 -15.53 -1.61 16.77
C ALA A 161 -15.36 -1.77 18.29
N ASN A 162 -14.22 -2.32 18.75
CA ASN A 162 -13.92 -2.52 20.16
C ASN A 162 -13.72 -1.19 20.92
N LEU A 163 -13.04 -0.21 20.31
CA LEU A 163 -12.85 1.11 20.92
C LEU A 163 -14.19 1.82 21.14
N LYS A 164 -15.08 1.77 20.15
CA LYS A 164 -16.42 2.35 20.26
C LYS A 164 -17.25 1.69 21.37
N GLN A 165 -17.09 0.39 21.59
CA GLN A 165 -17.78 -0.31 22.67
C GLN A 165 -17.30 0.16 24.05
N LYS A 166 -15.98 0.39 24.23
CA LYS A 166 -15.44 0.90 25.50
C LYS A 166 -15.86 2.34 25.81
N GLU A 167 -16.10 3.15 24.79
CA GLU A 167 -16.62 4.52 24.98
C GLU A 167 -18.10 4.55 25.37
N ALA A 168 -18.83 3.46 25.11
CA ALA A 168 -20.27 3.35 25.39
C ALA A 168 -20.60 2.65 26.73
N SER A 169 -19.60 2.06 27.40
CA SER A 169 -19.71 1.42 28.71
C SER A 169 -19.18 2.33 29.82
#